data_AF-A0A951CPQ7-F1
#
_entry.id   AF-A0A951CPQ7-F1
#
_cell.length_a   1.000
_cell.length_b   1.000
_cell.length_c   1.000
_cell.angle_alpha   90.00
_cell.angle_beta   90.00
_cell.angle_gamma   90.00
#
_symmetry.space_group_name_H-M   'P 1'
#
loop_
_entity.id
_entity.type
_entity.pdbx_description
1 polymer ?
#
loop_
_entity_poly.entity_id
_entity_poly.type
_entity_poly.pdbx_seq_one_letter_code
_entity_poly.pdbx_strand_id
1 'polypeptide(L)'
;MSGLSTFVRCCVFSSAAALVALILVATTAHADGPNDEKLFIAAARQLPMYVLPNGRYSTDEDILAGGYRACVVLDQHPNDPMTAARVYYHGGNTVDGKITDDGFSFMKYAAAFLCDRNFGMFNDV
;
A
#
# COMPACT_ATOMS: atom_id res chain seq x y z
N MET A 1 3.24 41.81 -48.28
CA MET A 1 2.41 43.02 -48.16
C MET A 1 1.38 42.70 -47.10
N SER A 2 1.63 43.11 -45.86
CA SER A 2 0.97 44.27 -45.20
C SER A 2 -0.49 43.92 -44.83
N GLY A 3 -0.99 44.02 -43.59
CA GLY A 3 -0.44 44.57 -42.36
C GLY A 3 -1.49 44.50 -41.21
N LEU A 4 -1.04 44.99 -40.06
CA LEU A 4 -1.64 45.17 -38.74
C LEU A 4 -3.09 45.73 -38.65
N SER A 5 -3.77 45.37 -37.55
CA SER A 5 -4.30 46.25 -36.46
C SER A 5 -5.64 45.74 -35.90
N THR A 6 -5.65 45.13 -34.71
CA THR A 6 -5.94 45.77 -33.40
C THR A 6 -7.38 46.25 -33.24
N PHE A 7 -8.21 45.50 -32.51
CA PHE A 7 -9.16 46.09 -31.57
C PHE A 7 -9.25 45.26 -30.29
N VAL A 8 -9.05 45.98 -29.20
CA VAL A 8 -8.93 45.54 -27.81
C VAL A 8 -10.29 45.71 -27.13
N ARG A 9 -10.57 44.81 -26.17
CA ARG A 9 -11.55 44.90 -25.06
C ARG A 9 -13.04 44.72 -25.40
N CYS A 10 -13.61 43.61 -24.92
CA CYS A 10 -14.38 43.65 -23.68
C CYS A 10 -14.47 42.25 -23.05
N CYS A 11 -14.01 42.15 -21.80
CA CYS A 11 -14.05 40.94 -20.98
C CYS A 11 -15.50 40.50 -20.75
N VAL A 12 -15.81 39.24 -21.01
CA VAL A 12 -16.77 38.48 -20.20
C VAL A 12 -16.16 37.11 -19.97
N PHE A 13 -15.65 36.93 -18.75
CA PHE A 13 -15.30 35.64 -18.18
C PHE A 13 -16.51 34.71 -18.26
N SER A 14 -16.33 33.48 -18.75
CA SER A 14 -16.79 32.31 -18.01
C SER A 14 -16.35 31.01 -18.68
N SER A 15 -15.34 30.43 -18.03
CA SER A 15 -15.23 28.99 -17.80
C SER A 15 -14.83 28.11 -18.98
N ALA A 16 -13.52 28.12 -19.25
CA ALA A 16 -12.83 26.98 -19.81
C ALA A 16 -12.94 25.77 -18.87
N ALA A 17 -13.76 24.77 -19.22
CA ALA A 17 -13.65 23.44 -18.66
C ALA A 17 -12.53 22.71 -19.41
N ALA A 18 -11.29 22.93 -18.98
CA ALA A 18 -10.16 22.11 -19.37
C ALA A 18 -10.41 20.69 -18.85
N LEU A 19 -10.65 19.76 -19.77
CA LEU A 19 -10.58 18.32 -19.53
C LEU A 19 -9.13 17.98 -19.15
N VAL A 20 -8.82 18.16 -17.87
CA VAL A 20 -7.63 17.57 -17.27
C VAL A 20 -7.92 16.08 -17.19
N ALA A 21 -7.40 15.35 -18.18
CA ALA A 21 -7.22 13.91 -18.07
C ALA A 21 -6.29 13.68 -16.87
N LEU A 22 -6.90 13.42 -15.71
CA LEU A 22 -6.19 12.93 -14.54
C LEU A 22 -5.61 11.58 -14.95
N ILE A 23 -4.33 11.58 -15.31
CA ILE A 23 -3.52 10.38 -15.35
C ILE A 23 -3.50 9.92 -13.89
N LEU A 24 -4.45 9.06 -13.50
CA LEU A 24 -4.21 8.15 -12.40
C LEU A 24 -3.02 7.32 -12.86
N VAL A 25 -1.82 7.75 -12.47
CA VAL A 25 -0.74 6.83 -12.23
C VAL A 25 -1.28 5.92 -11.15
N ALA A 26 -1.96 4.85 -11.57
CA ALA A 26 -1.99 3.64 -10.78
C ALA A 26 -0.51 3.34 -10.57
N THR A 27 0.00 3.69 -9.39
CA THR A 27 1.23 3.12 -8.86
C THR A 27 0.98 1.63 -8.89
N THR A 28 1.36 1.00 -10.00
CA THR A 28 1.29 -0.44 -10.18
C THR A 28 2.01 -1.00 -8.98
N ALA A 29 1.25 -1.63 -8.09
CA ALA A 29 1.80 -2.38 -6.99
C ALA A 29 2.75 -3.40 -7.60
N HIS A 30 4.04 -3.12 -7.54
CA HIS A 30 5.08 -4.05 -7.91
C HIS A 30 5.52 -4.66 -6.59
N ALA A 31 5.01 -5.85 -6.28
CA ALA A 31 5.97 -6.90 -6.01
C ALA A 31 6.80 -6.99 -7.31
N ASP A 32 8.13 -6.93 -7.31
CA ASP A 32 8.95 -6.98 -8.54
C ASP A 32 8.95 -8.39 -9.20
N GLY A 33 7.79 -9.05 -9.16
CA GLY A 33 7.52 -10.33 -9.78
C GLY A 33 7.75 -11.52 -8.85
N PRO A 34 7.82 -12.73 -9.41
CA PRO A 34 7.85 -13.99 -8.66
C PRO A 34 9.03 -14.17 -7.70
N ASN A 35 10.06 -13.33 -7.80
CA ASN A 35 11.21 -13.37 -6.91
C ASN A 35 10.87 -12.78 -5.53
N ASP A 36 10.19 -11.65 -5.51
CA ASP A 36 9.87 -10.96 -4.26
C ASP A 36 8.78 -11.68 -3.47
N GLU A 37 7.84 -12.31 -4.18
CA GLU A 37 6.86 -13.20 -3.56
C GLU A 37 7.55 -14.34 -2.79
N LYS A 38 8.61 -14.93 -3.37
CA LYS A 38 9.40 -15.96 -2.68
C LYS A 38 10.16 -15.42 -1.47
N LEU A 39 10.75 -14.22 -1.59
CA LEU A 39 11.44 -13.57 -0.47
C LEU A 39 10.48 -13.24 0.67
N PHE A 40 9.29 -12.73 0.32
CA PHE A 40 8.22 -12.49 1.27
C PHE A 40 7.79 -13.77 1.98
N ILE A 41 7.48 -14.85 1.25
CA ILE A 41 7.10 -16.14 1.83
C ILE A 41 8.20 -16.67 2.75
N ALA A 42 9.47 -16.59 2.32
CA ALA A 42 10.61 -17.05 3.11
C ALA A 42 10.77 -16.26 4.42
N ALA A 43 10.56 -14.94 4.39
CA ALA A 43 10.59 -14.10 5.58
C ALA A 43 9.39 -14.36 6.50
N ALA A 44 8.18 -14.43 5.94
CA ALA A 44 6.95 -14.69 6.68
C ALA A 44 6.97 -16.05 7.39
N ARG A 45 7.55 -17.09 6.77
CA ARG A 45 7.67 -18.43 7.37
C ARG A 45 8.54 -18.49 8.63
N GLN A 46 9.36 -17.47 8.89
CA GLN A 46 10.14 -17.37 10.14
C GLN A 46 9.30 -16.88 11.32
N LEU A 47 8.13 -16.30 11.05
CA LEU A 47 7.24 -15.78 12.08
C LEU A 47 6.44 -16.91 12.73
N PRO A 48 6.02 -16.73 13.99
CA PRO A 48 5.16 -17.70 14.66
C PRO A 48 3.84 -17.93 13.92
N MET A 49 3.41 -19.19 13.89
CA MET A 49 2.18 -19.60 13.20
C MET A 49 0.94 -18.78 13.57
N TYR A 50 0.84 -18.21 14.78
CA TYR A 50 -0.33 -17.42 15.18
C TYR A 50 -0.51 -16.09 14.42
N VAL A 51 0.52 -15.61 13.70
CA VAL A 51 0.42 -14.39 12.88
C VAL A 51 0.17 -14.68 11.40
N LEU A 52 0.29 -15.94 10.98
CA LEU A 52 0.14 -16.36 9.60
C LEU A 52 -1.33 -16.60 9.24
N PRO A 53 -1.74 -16.35 7.99
CA PRO A 53 -3.09 -16.66 7.53
C PRO A 53 -3.35 -18.17 7.59
N ASN A 54 -4.42 -18.63 8.24
CA ASN A 54 -4.68 -20.06 8.51
C ASN A 54 -3.72 -20.76 9.49
N GLY A 55 -2.90 -20.00 10.22
CA GLY A 55 -2.19 -20.50 11.39
C GLY A 55 -1.15 -21.59 11.08
N ARG A 56 -1.27 -22.75 11.73
CA ARG A 56 -0.40 -23.91 11.50
C ARG A 56 -0.48 -24.46 10.07
N TYR A 57 -1.60 -24.23 9.40
CA TYR A 57 -1.93 -24.83 8.11
C TYR A 57 -1.73 -23.86 6.95
N SER A 58 -1.09 -22.71 7.17
CA SER A 58 -0.76 -21.75 6.13
C SER A 58 -0.02 -22.41 4.97
N THR A 59 -0.62 -22.33 3.79
CA THR A 59 0.08 -22.62 2.53
C THR A 59 0.87 -21.40 2.07
N ASP A 60 1.79 -21.57 1.11
CA ASP A 60 2.48 -20.44 0.49
C ASP A 60 1.50 -19.46 -0.17
N GLU A 61 0.43 -20.01 -0.78
CA GLU A 61 -0.65 -19.25 -1.40
C GLU A 61 -1.42 -18.43 -0.36
N ASP A 62 -1.73 -19.00 0.81
CA ASP A 62 -2.38 -18.28 1.91
C ASP A 62 -1.51 -17.14 2.43
N ILE A 63 -0.20 -17.40 2.61
CA ILE A 63 0.77 -16.40 3.07
C ILE A 63 0.82 -15.26 2.07
N LEU A 64 0.98 -15.56 0.79
CA LEU A 64 1.06 -14.58 -0.29
C LEU A 64 -0.22 -13.75 -0.41
N ALA A 65 -1.38 -14.39 -0.39
CA ALA A 65 -2.68 -13.70 -0.38
C ALA A 65 -2.83 -12.79 0.85
N GLY A 66 -2.36 -13.25 2.02
CA GLY A 66 -2.28 -12.43 3.23
C GLY A 66 -1.37 -11.21 3.06
N GLY A 67 -0.19 -11.38 2.46
CA GLY A 67 0.75 -10.29 2.16
C GLY A 67 0.14 -9.23 1.26
N TYR A 68 -0.51 -9.64 0.16
CA TYR A 68 -1.21 -8.70 -0.72
C TYR A 68 -2.38 -7.99 -0.03
N ARG A 69 -3.14 -8.70 0.82
CA ARG A 69 -4.16 -8.06 1.66
C ARG A 69 -3.54 -7.03 2.61
N ALA A 70 -2.39 -7.32 3.21
CA ALA A 70 -1.69 -6.38 4.07
C ALA A 70 -1.29 -5.13 3.31
N CYS A 71 -0.81 -5.26 2.07
CA CYS A 71 -0.53 -4.12 1.20
C CYS A 71 -1.74 -3.24 0.93
N VAL A 72 -2.91 -3.84 0.64
CA VAL A 72 -4.17 -3.07 0.45
C VAL A 72 -4.54 -2.29 1.71
N VAL A 73 -4.38 -2.89 2.89
CA VAL A 73 -4.68 -2.21 4.16
C VAL A 73 -3.66 -1.09 4.43
N LEU A 74 -2.38 -1.30 4.13
CA LEU A 74 -1.34 -0.26 4.27
C LEU A 74 -1.59 0.92 3.33
N ASP A 75 -2.05 0.67 2.10
CA ASP A 75 -2.41 1.73 1.16
C ASP A 75 -3.57 2.60 1.67
N GLN A 76 -4.48 2.03 2.46
CA GLN A 76 -5.59 2.77 3.08
C GLN A 76 -5.14 3.61 4.30
N HIS A 77 -3.96 3.31 4.85
CA HIS A 77 -3.42 3.91 6.07
C HIS A 77 -1.94 4.31 5.90
N PRO A 78 -1.62 5.21 4.95
CA PRO A 78 -0.24 5.43 4.46
C PRO A 78 0.73 6.07 5.48
N ASN A 79 0.27 6.49 6.65
CA ASN A 79 1.09 7.11 7.69
C ASN A 79 0.79 6.55 9.10
N ASP A 80 0.04 5.47 9.20
CA ASP A 80 -0.35 4.87 10.48
C ASP A 80 -0.32 3.34 10.40
N PRO A 81 0.88 2.74 10.40
CA PRO A 81 1.04 1.29 10.28
C PRO A 81 0.41 0.55 11.46
N MET A 82 0.27 1.19 12.63
CA MET A 82 -0.33 0.57 13.79
C MET A 82 -1.86 0.45 13.63
N THR A 83 -2.52 1.47 13.11
CA THR A 83 -3.94 1.37 12.74
C THR A 83 -4.14 0.37 11.61
N ALA A 84 -3.27 0.38 10.59
CA ALA A 84 -3.29 -0.62 9.52
C ALA A 84 -3.21 -2.05 10.09
N ALA A 85 -2.33 -2.29 11.06
CA ALA A 85 -2.17 -3.59 11.70
C ALA A 85 -3.39 -4.03 12.52
N ARG A 86 -4.01 -3.11 13.26
CA ARG A 86 -5.27 -3.39 13.97
C ARG A 86 -6.40 -3.74 13.01
N VAL A 87 -6.48 -3.07 11.85
CA VAL A 87 -7.46 -3.36 10.80
C VAL A 87 -7.19 -4.73 10.17
N TYR A 88 -5.94 -5.02 9.83
CA TYR A 88 -5.57 -6.27 9.18
C TYR A 88 -5.82 -7.51 10.04
N TYR A 89 -5.51 -7.43 11.34
CA TYR A 89 -5.66 -8.54 12.28
C TYR A 89 -7.00 -8.54 13.05
N HIS A 90 -7.87 -7.56 12.80
CA HIS A 90 -9.16 -7.31 13.47
C HIS A 90 -9.52 -8.27 14.62
N GLY A 91 -9.15 -7.92 15.86
CA GLY A 91 -9.52 -8.67 17.07
C GLY A 91 -8.69 -9.93 17.36
N GLY A 92 -7.70 -10.25 16.53
CA GLY A 92 -6.69 -11.28 16.74
C GLY A 92 -5.29 -10.69 16.77
N ASN A 93 -4.30 -11.55 17.06
CA ASN A 93 -2.89 -11.18 17.07
C ASN A 93 -2.54 -9.99 17.98
N THR A 94 -3.22 -9.90 19.13
CA THR A 94 -2.98 -8.86 20.12
C THR A 94 -2.57 -9.44 21.47
N VAL A 95 -1.60 -8.82 22.13
CA VAL A 95 -1.29 -8.99 23.56
C VAL A 95 -1.58 -7.66 24.24
N ASP A 96 -2.37 -7.67 25.31
CA ASP A 96 -2.82 -6.47 26.03
C ASP A 96 -3.47 -5.38 25.14
N GLY A 97 -4.20 -5.80 24.10
CA GLY A 97 -4.88 -4.91 23.15
C GLY A 97 -3.95 -4.22 22.14
N LYS A 98 -2.67 -4.60 22.10
CA LYS A 98 -1.69 -4.14 21.09
C LYS A 98 -1.35 -5.27 20.15
N ILE A 99 -1.11 -4.95 18.87
CA ILE A 99 -0.62 -5.94 17.90
C ILE A 99 0.74 -6.45 18.38
N THR A 100 0.97 -7.77 18.25
CA THR A 100 2.26 -8.36 18.57
C THR A 100 3.36 -7.86 17.64
N ASP A 101 4.60 -7.84 18.11
CA ASP A 101 5.76 -7.50 17.28
C ASP A 101 5.87 -8.41 16.05
N ASP A 102 5.46 -9.68 16.18
CA ASP A 102 5.42 -10.64 15.09
C ASP A 102 4.36 -10.28 14.04
N GLY A 103 3.19 -9.82 14.47
CA GLY A 103 2.15 -9.30 13.58
C GLY A 103 2.58 -8.07 12.83
N PHE A 104 3.25 -7.17 13.54
CA PHE A 104 3.83 -5.98 12.94
C PHE A 104 4.93 -6.34 11.93
N SER A 105 5.75 -7.34 12.24
CA SER A 105 6.80 -7.86 11.36
C SER A 105 6.23 -8.47 10.08
N PHE A 106 5.10 -9.19 10.15
CA PHE A 106 4.42 -9.72 8.96
C PHE A 106 4.06 -8.59 7.98
N MET A 107 3.47 -7.50 8.49
CA MET A 107 3.10 -6.35 7.66
C MET A 107 4.32 -5.60 7.15
N LYS A 108 5.38 -5.49 7.96
CA LYS A 108 6.66 -4.92 7.53
C LYS A 108 7.29 -5.72 6.38
N TYR A 109 7.24 -7.05 6.42
CA TYR A 109 7.71 -7.89 5.31
C TYR A 109 6.87 -7.73 4.06
N ALA A 110 5.54 -7.64 4.19
CA ALA A 110 4.67 -7.35 3.05
C ALA A 110 5.04 -5.99 2.43
N ALA A 111 5.26 -4.96 3.25
CA ALA A 111 5.74 -3.67 2.78
C ALA A 111 7.14 -3.75 2.14
N ALA A 112 8.07 -4.53 2.70
CA ALA A 112 9.44 -4.62 2.18
C ALA A 112 9.54 -5.30 0.81
N PHE A 113 8.69 -6.30 0.54
CA PHE A 113 8.82 -7.17 -0.63
C PHE A 113 7.67 -7.03 -1.63
N LEU A 114 6.45 -6.69 -1.20
CA LEU A 114 5.26 -6.68 -2.07
C LEU A 114 4.70 -5.28 -2.34
N CYS A 115 4.99 -4.32 -1.46
CA CYS A 115 4.51 -2.94 -1.56
C CYS A 115 5.49 -1.95 -0.94
N ASP A 116 6.67 -1.86 -1.53
CA ASP A 116 7.82 -1.03 -1.11
C ASP A 116 7.47 0.44 -0.82
N ARG A 117 6.51 1.02 -1.56
CA ARG A 117 5.95 2.37 -1.33
C ARG A 117 5.50 2.60 0.11
N ASN A 118 5.12 1.54 0.81
CA ASN A 118 4.66 1.56 2.20
C ASN A 118 5.79 1.25 3.19
N PHE A 119 6.96 0.79 2.76
CA PHE A 119 8.02 0.36 3.68
C PHE A 119 8.55 1.52 4.54
N GLY A 120 8.56 2.74 4.01
CA GLY A 120 9.01 3.94 4.72
C GLY A 120 8.31 4.17 6.06
N MET A 121 7.02 3.83 6.18
CA MET A 121 6.26 4.06 7.41
C MET A 121 6.70 3.16 8.58
N PHE A 122 7.47 2.11 8.33
CA PHE A 122 7.98 1.18 9.35
C PHE A 122 9.37 1.55 9.89
N ASN A 123 9.96 2.66 9.42
CA ASN A 123 11.27 3.14 9.90
C ASN A 123 11.15 4.10 11.10
N ASP A 124 9.96 4.66 11.33
CA ASP A 124 9.70 5.71 12.32
C ASP A 124 8.85 5.23 13.52
N VAL A 125 8.64 3.91 13.66
CA VAL A 125 7.77 3.29 14.69
C VAL A 125 8.58 2.74 15.86
#